data_AF-A0A3B9K2X2-F1
#
_entry.id   AF-A0A3B9K2X2-F1
#
_cell.length_a   1.000
_cell.length_b   1.000
_cell.length_c   1.000
_cell.angle_alpha   90.00
_cell.angle_beta   90.00
_cell.angle_gamma   90.00
#
_symmetry.space_group_name_H-M   'P 1'
#
loop_
_entity.id
_entity.type
_entity.pdbx_description
1 polymer ?
#
loop_
_entity_poly.entity_id
_entity_poly.type
_entity_poly.pdbx_seq_one_letter_code
_entity_poly.pdbx_strand_id
1 'polypeptide(L)'
;FIGIGIGKSYGVLGDNAIFFGFAASIAIAITMSIRLYKEIRDGKLSIQQGNFLGFEPEDTLYIVGPIAWLDGLTPFLIAAGIGAPIFLLWVIWDFFRSGMD
;
A
#
# COMPACT_ATOMS: atom_id res chain seq x y z
N PHE A 1 7.37 -1.97 4.23
CA PHE A 1 8.33 -1.52 3.20
C PHE A 1 9.65 -0.98 3.76
N ILE A 2 9.67 -0.34 4.94
CA ILE A 2 10.92 0.14 5.58
C ILE A 2 12.04 -0.92 5.60
N GLY A 3 11.77 -2.17 6.01
CA GLY A 3 12.79 -3.23 6.01
C GLY A 3 13.38 -3.54 4.62
N ILE A 4 12.55 -3.51 3.57
CA ILE A 4 13.03 -3.65 2.17
C ILE A 4 13.90 -2.44 1.80
N GLY A 5 13.50 -1.24 2.21
CA GLY A 5 14.27 -0.01 2.00
C GLY A 5 15.66 -0.05 2.64
N ILE A 6 15.76 -0.49 3.89
CA ILE A 6 17.05 -0.69 4.58
C ILE A 6 17.86 -1.79 3.89
N GLY A 7 17.23 -2.92 3.54
CA GLY A 7 17.93 -4.02 2.88
C GLY A 7 18.48 -3.66 1.50
N LYS A 8 17.79 -2.79 0.74
CA LYS A 8 18.19 -2.34 -0.59
C LYS A 8 19.00 -1.03 -0.59
N SER A 9 19.28 -0.43 0.57
CA SER A 9 20.05 0.82 0.64
C SER A 9 21.52 0.66 0.26
N TYR A 10 22.06 -0.56 0.37
CA TYR A 10 23.41 -0.89 -0.08
C TYR A 10 23.51 -1.14 -1.60
N GLY A 11 22.39 -1.07 -2.33
CA GLY A 11 22.30 -1.31 -3.77
C GLY A 11 22.21 -0.04 -4.60
N VAL A 12 21.71 -0.19 -5.84
CA VAL A 12 21.61 0.88 -6.86
C VAL A 12 20.79 2.10 -6.39
N LEU A 13 19.83 1.90 -5.49
CA LEU A 13 19.00 3.00 -4.99
C LEU A 13 19.68 3.84 -3.90
N GLY A 14 20.72 3.33 -3.24
CA GLY A 14 21.33 4.01 -2.10
C GLY A 14 20.32 4.38 -1.01
N ASP A 15 20.52 5.52 -0.37
CA ASP A 15 19.61 6.06 0.65
C ASP A 15 18.18 6.32 0.15
N ASN A 16 17.97 6.47 -1.16
CA ASN A 16 16.62 6.63 -1.72
C ASN A 16 15.75 5.40 -1.48
N ALA A 17 16.33 4.20 -1.31
CA ALA A 17 15.60 3.00 -0.93
C ALA A 17 14.87 3.18 0.41
N ILE A 18 15.52 3.84 1.37
CA ILE A 18 14.93 4.14 2.67
C ILE A 18 13.75 5.10 2.50
N PHE A 19 13.92 6.15 1.69
CA PHE A 19 12.84 7.11 1.39
C PHE A 19 11.60 6.42 0.80
N PHE A 20 11.77 5.59 -0.25
CA PHE A 20 10.65 4.83 -0.83
C PHE A 20 10.02 3.87 0.20
N GLY A 21 10.85 3.24 1.04
CA GLY A 21 10.40 2.34 2.09
C GLY A 21 9.50 3.04 3.12
N PHE A 22 9.87 4.25 3.55
CA PHE A 22 9.07 5.07 4.44
C PHE A 22 7.82 5.61 3.78
N ALA A 23 7.93 6.18 2.57
CA ALA A 23 6.80 6.73 1.83
C ALA A 23 5.69 5.67 1.63
N ALA A 24 6.06 4.46 1.19
CA ALA A 24 5.12 3.35 1.05
C ALA A 24 4.50 2.94 2.38
N SER A 25 5.31 2.73 3.43
CA SER A 25 4.82 2.28 4.74
C SER A 25 3.85 3.30 5.38
N ILE A 26 4.19 4.59 5.35
CA ILE A 26 3.34 5.66 5.89
C ILE A 26 2.03 5.74 5.10
N ALA A 27 2.10 5.72 3.77
CA ALA A 27 0.92 5.81 2.92
C ALA A 27 -0.06 4.65 3.16
N ILE A 28 0.46 3.42 3.27
CA ILE A 28 -0.35 2.23 3.57
C ILE A 28 -0.97 2.33 4.96
N ALA A 29 -0.20 2.73 5.99
CA ALA A 29 -0.70 2.85 7.35
C ALA A 29 -1.85 3.86 7.44
N ILE A 30 -1.70 5.04 6.83
CA ILE A 30 -2.75 6.08 6.81
C ILE A 30 -3.97 5.57 6.03
N THR A 31 -3.77 4.93 4.88
CA THR A 31 -4.85 4.39 4.06
C THR A 31 -5.70 3.38 4.85
N MET A 32 -5.04 2.45 5.54
CA MET A 32 -5.73 1.46 6.38
C MET A 32 -6.48 2.12 7.54
N SER A 33 -5.89 3.13 8.19
CA SER A 33 -6.56 3.88 9.26
C SER A 33 -7.83 4.60 8.78
N ILE A 34 -7.79 5.26 7.62
CA ILE A 34 -8.96 5.94 7.03
C ILE A 34 -10.05 4.91 6.70
N ARG A 35 -9.67 3.78 6.10
CA ARG A 35 -10.61 2.72 5.72
C ARG A 35 -11.26 2.07 6.94
N LEU A 36 -10.46 1.74 7.96
CA LEU A 36 -10.96 1.19 9.21
C LEU A 36 -11.91 2.16 9.91
N TYR A 37 -11.59 3.47 9.89
CA TYR A 37 -12.48 4.48 10.43
C TYR A 37 -13.83 4.54 9.71
N LYS A 38 -13.83 4.54 8.36
CA LYS A 38 -15.07 4.42 7.58
C LYS A 38 -15.83 3.14 7.94
N GLU A 39 -15.14 2.02 8.17
CA GLU A 39 -15.78 0.71 8.41
C GLU A 39 -16.56 0.72 9.71
N ILE A 40 -15.96 1.31 10.75
CA ILE A 40 -16.56 1.48 12.06
C ILE A 40 -17.77 2.44 11.98
N ARG A 41 -17.68 3.49 11.16
CA ARG A 41 -18.74 4.50 11.01
C ARG A 41 -19.94 4.01 10.21
N ASP A 42 -19.70 3.40 9.05
CA ASP A 42 -20.71 3.13 8.02
C ASP A 42 -21.09 1.63 7.95
N GLY A 43 -20.44 0.79 8.75
CA GLY A 43 -20.63 -0.66 8.79
C GLY A 43 -19.91 -1.40 7.68
N LYS A 44 -19.57 -2.67 7.95
CA LYS A 44 -18.74 -3.54 7.09
C LYS A 44 -19.17 -3.66 5.63
N LEU A 45 -20.46 -3.57 5.35
CA LEU A 45 -20.99 -3.73 3.98
C LEU A 45 -20.63 -2.54 3.08
N SER A 46 -20.32 -1.37 3.64
CA SER A 46 -19.98 -0.16 2.88
C SER A 46 -18.58 -0.17 2.27
N ILE A 47 -17.67 -1.04 2.77
CA ILE A 47 -16.26 -1.10 2.36
C ILE A 47 -15.88 -2.50 1.90
N GLN A 48 -16.88 -3.34 1.61
CA GLN A 48 -16.64 -4.68 1.09
C GLN A 48 -15.86 -4.56 -0.22
N GLN A 49 -14.61 -5.03 -0.20
CA GLN A 49 -13.79 -5.05 -1.40
C GLN A 49 -14.33 -6.13 -2.33
N GLY A 50 -14.44 -5.77 -3.61
CA GLY A 50 -14.92 -6.70 -4.62
C GLY A 50 -13.99 -7.91 -4.71
N ASN A 51 -14.57 -9.10 -4.69
CA ASN A 51 -13.85 -10.32 -4.99
C ASN A 51 -13.83 -10.53 -6.50
N PHE A 52 -12.66 -10.78 -7.08
CA PHE A 52 -12.52 -11.18 -8.48
C PHE A 52 -12.04 -12.63 -8.57
N LEU A 53 -12.92 -13.53 -9.03
CA LEU A 53 -12.58 -14.94 -9.27
C LEU A 53 -12.11 -15.73 -8.02
N GLY A 54 -12.47 -15.29 -6.83
CA GLY A 54 -11.98 -15.82 -5.55
C GLY A 54 -10.84 -14.99 -4.94
N PHE A 55 -10.26 -14.05 -5.68
CA PHE A 55 -9.16 -13.20 -5.20
C PHE A 55 -9.68 -11.93 -4.54
N GLU A 56 -9.18 -11.70 -3.34
CA GLU A 56 -9.37 -10.48 -2.58
C GLU A 56 -8.15 -9.57 -2.79
N PRO A 57 -8.31 -8.23 -2.75
CA PRO A 57 -7.17 -7.33 -2.86
C PRO A 57 -6.03 -7.62 -1.87
N GLU A 58 -6.36 -8.13 -0.69
CA GLU A 58 -5.42 -8.58 0.33
C GLU A 58 -4.48 -9.69 -0.14
N ASP A 59 -4.95 -10.55 -1.07
CA ASP A 59 -4.18 -11.66 -1.63
C ASP A 59 -2.97 -11.19 -2.44
N THR A 60 -2.96 -9.92 -2.84
CA THR A 60 -1.79 -9.29 -3.49
C THR A 60 -0.54 -9.42 -2.61
N LEU A 61 -0.68 -9.53 -1.28
CA LEU A 61 0.48 -9.69 -0.39
C LEU A 61 1.21 -11.03 -0.61
N TYR A 62 0.53 -12.06 -1.13
CA TYR A 62 1.16 -13.36 -1.39
C TYR A 62 2.20 -13.32 -2.51
N ILE A 63 2.12 -12.37 -3.45
CA ILE A 63 3.10 -12.25 -4.54
C ILE A 63 4.45 -11.68 -4.07
N VAL A 64 4.51 -11.07 -2.88
CA VAL A 64 5.74 -10.45 -2.35
C VAL A 64 6.83 -11.48 -2.13
N GLY A 65 6.49 -12.70 -1.68
CA GLY A 65 7.44 -13.80 -1.53
C GLY A 65 8.11 -14.20 -2.85
N PRO A 66 7.34 -14.57 -3.89
CA PRO A 66 7.87 -14.81 -5.24
C PRO A 66 8.70 -13.66 -5.80
N ILE A 67 8.27 -12.40 -5.62
CA ILE A 67 9.06 -11.22 -6.02
C ILE A 67 10.41 -11.21 -5.31
N ALA A 68 10.44 -11.55 -4.01
CA ALA A 68 11.68 -11.61 -3.24
C ALA A 68 12.64 -12.70 -3.72
N TRP A 69 12.13 -13.89 -4.05
CA TRP A 69 12.95 -15.00 -4.56
C TRP A 69 13.59 -14.70 -5.92
N LEU A 70 12.95 -13.88 -6.74
CA LEU A 70 13.42 -13.49 -8.07
C LEU A 70 14.26 -12.20 -8.07
N ASP A 71 14.73 -11.75 -6.90
CA ASP A 71 15.43 -10.46 -6.68
C ASP A 71 14.67 -9.22 -7.20
N GLY A 72 13.34 -9.31 -7.28
CA GLY A 72 12.45 -8.26 -7.75
C GLY A 72 12.14 -7.18 -6.70
N LEU A 73 12.76 -7.20 -5.52
CA LEU A 73 12.45 -6.27 -4.43
C LEU A 73 12.78 -4.81 -4.76
N THR A 74 13.80 -4.55 -5.57
CA THR A 74 14.16 -3.18 -5.96
C THR A 74 13.07 -2.52 -6.81
N PRO A 75 12.65 -3.08 -7.96
CA PRO A 75 11.56 -2.50 -8.73
C PRO A 75 10.23 -2.50 -7.96
N PHE A 76 9.98 -3.52 -7.12
CA PHE A 76 8.80 -3.56 -6.27
C PHE A 76 8.75 -2.42 -5.24
N LEU A 77 9.89 -2.11 -4.61
CA LEU A 77 10.00 -1.00 -3.65
C LEU A 77 9.71 0.36 -4.30
N ILE A 78 10.22 0.59 -5.51
CA ILE A 78 9.95 1.81 -6.28
C ILE A 78 8.45 1.90 -6.60
N ALA A 79 7.88 0.82 -7.13
CA ALA A 79 6.46 0.75 -7.47
C ALA A 79 5.58 1.03 -6.25
N ALA A 80 5.87 0.42 -5.11
CA ALA A 80 5.15 0.66 -3.86
C ALA A 80 5.35 2.09 -3.33
N GLY A 81 6.58 2.60 -3.38
CA GLY A 81 6.94 3.95 -2.94
C GLY A 81 6.25 5.08 -3.70
N ILE A 82 5.76 4.80 -4.92
CA ILE A 82 4.98 5.74 -5.74
C ILE A 82 3.49 5.41 -5.67
N GLY A 83 3.14 4.14 -5.88
CA GLY A 83 1.76 3.68 -5.97
C GLY A 83 0.99 3.84 -4.66
N ALA A 84 1.60 3.53 -3.51
CA ALA A 84 0.90 3.66 -2.23
C ALA A 84 0.57 5.13 -1.88
N PRO A 85 1.49 6.11 -2.02
CA PRO A 85 1.13 7.52 -1.87
C PRO A 85 0.05 8.01 -2.82
N ILE A 86 0.09 7.62 -4.11
CA ILE A 86 -0.97 7.97 -5.07
C ILE A 86 -2.32 7.39 -4.62
N PHE A 87 -2.33 6.14 -4.19
CA PHE A 87 -3.54 5.51 -3.68
C PHE A 87 -4.05 6.18 -2.41
N LEU A 88 -3.17 6.59 -1.50
CA LEU A 88 -3.55 7.37 -0.33
C LEU A 88 -4.25 8.67 -0.73
N LEU A 89 -3.71 9.42 -1.69
CA LEU A 89 -4.34 10.66 -2.17
C LEU A 89 -5.75 10.39 -2.70
N TRP A 90 -5.93 9.29 -3.45
CA TRP A 90 -7.24 8.86 -3.92
C TRP A 90 -8.18 8.49 -2.76
N VAL A 91 -7.71 7.76 -1.74
CA VAL A 91 -8.50 7.41 -0.55
C VAL A 91 -8.91 8.64 0.25
N ILE A 92 -8.01 9.62 0.41
CA ILE A 92 -8.33 10.89 1.06
C ILE A 92 -9.42 11.62 0.27
N TRP A 93 -9.27 11.70 -1.05
CA TRP A 93 -10.27 12.34 -1.92
C TRP A 93 -11.64 11.64 -1.83
N ASP A 94 -11.67 10.31 -1.89
CA ASP A 94 -12.91 9.53 -1.74
C ASP A 94 -13.53 9.70 -0.34
N PHE A 95 -12.71 9.77 0.71
CA PHE A 95 -13.18 10.02 2.07
C PHE A 95 -13.93 11.36 2.18
N PHE A 96 -13.38 12.43 1.60
CA PHE A 96 -14.05 13.73 1.59
C PHE A 96 -15.29 13.75 0.68
N ARG A 97 -15.25 13.06 -0.47
CA ARG A 97 -16.41 12.97 -1.37
C ARG A 97 -17.59 12.25 -0.72
N SER A 98 -17.37 11.11 -0.08
CA SER A 98 -18.43 10.33 0.58
C SER A 98 -18.94 10.94 1.89
N GLY A 99 -18.27 11.95 2.44
CA GLY A 99 -18.73 12.67 3.63
C GLY A 99 -19.72 13.80 3.33
N MET A 100 -19.98 14.10 2.06
CA MET A 100 -20.94 15.13 1.61
C MET A 100 -22.33 14.56 1.25
N ASP A 101 -22.49 13.23 1.28
CA ASP A 101 -23.75 12.51 1.08
C ASP A 101 -24.33 12.08 2.45
#